data_AF-A8NQ13-F1
#
_entry.id   AF-A8NQ13-F1
#
_cell.length_a   1.000
_cell.length_b   1.000
_cell.length_c   1.000
_cell.angle_alpha   90.00
_cell.angle_beta   90.00
_cell.angle_gamma   90.00
#
_symmetry.space_group_name_H-M   'P 1'
#
loop_
_entity.id
_entity.type
_entity.pdbx_description
1 polymer ?
#
loop_
_entity_poly.entity_id
_entity_poly.type
_entity_poly.pdbx_seq_one_letter_code
_entity_poly.pdbx_strand_id
1 'polypeptide(L)'
;MSEPGNHPLRDELADKKIIDFTDEELIEAGFKGDGEYVPESVTTTISQIKARPSLLGFVTGLMVYCQKQDALNKISAAPSPGPVSPTTSESSGPFAEVTVPSDSALTPVGGDLVSPFEQYNYYIGICEDDNDVPVLYYRTSLKKAPFPMPKPGDRVFKVAKKTVHGPFDKVLTRNLWNNTVGPKIIDHVLDAGGIKYASLQAVRFSACDEEGKENLGPIVVWLGTHPGTTTAERARDVSPDILKILSDHGVSGAEVEWYEARAERLGSSSAKAA
;
A
#
# COMPACT_ATOMS: atom_id res chain seq x y z
N MET A 1 -25.08 -25.74 2.30
CA MET A 1 -23.61 -25.71 2.50
C MET A 1 -23.25 -24.24 2.56
N SER A 2 -22.88 -23.76 3.74
CA SER A 2 -22.66 -22.33 4.01
C SER A 2 -21.40 -21.84 3.31
N GLU A 3 -21.46 -20.65 2.73
CA GLU A 3 -20.30 -19.95 2.14
C GLU A 3 -19.17 -19.80 3.17
N PRO A 4 -17.89 -19.84 2.76
CA PRO A 4 -16.79 -19.52 3.65
C PRO A 4 -16.87 -18.03 4.00
N GLY A 5 -17.41 -17.75 5.20
CA GLY A 5 -17.62 -16.41 5.71
C GLY A 5 -16.28 -15.72 5.94
N ASN A 6 -15.97 -14.74 5.10
CA ASN A 6 -14.93 -13.75 5.38
C ASN A 6 -15.45 -12.84 6.51
N HIS A 7 -15.39 -13.33 7.75
CA HIS A 7 -15.76 -12.51 8.90
C HIS A 7 -14.63 -11.51 9.18
N PRO A 8 -14.90 -10.19 9.10
CA PRO A 8 -13.90 -9.19 9.45
C PRO A 8 -13.54 -9.30 10.93
N LEU A 9 -12.26 -9.16 11.26
CA LEU A 9 -11.79 -9.12 12.63
C LEU A 9 -12.48 -7.96 13.37
N ARG A 10 -13.06 -8.22 14.54
CA ARG A 10 -13.69 -7.19 15.36
C ARG A 10 -12.67 -6.13 15.77
N ASP A 11 -13.08 -4.86 15.77
CA ASP A 11 -12.22 -3.73 16.12
C ASP A 11 -11.57 -3.87 17.51
N GLU A 12 -12.28 -4.45 18.47
CA GLU A 12 -11.81 -4.72 19.83
C GLU A 12 -10.64 -5.73 19.86
N LEU A 13 -10.61 -6.68 18.93
CA LEU A 13 -9.56 -7.68 18.80
C LEU A 13 -8.40 -7.18 17.92
N ALA A 14 -8.65 -6.24 17.01
CA ALA A 14 -7.65 -5.71 16.10
C ALA A 14 -6.45 -5.08 16.83
N ASP A 15 -6.71 -4.30 17.88
CA ASP A 15 -5.68 -3.61 18.66
C ASP A 15 -5.17 -4.43 19.86
N LYS A 16 -5.90 -5.47 20.25
CA LYS A 16 -5.48 -6.36 21.33
C LYS A 16 -4.22 -7.11 20.91
N LYS A 17 -3.27 -7.26 21.83
CA LYS A 17 -2.04 -8.03 21.57
C LYS A 17 -2.37 -9.50 21.54
N ILE A 18 -1.79 -10.25 20.61
CA ILE A 18 -2.01 -11.70 20.47
C ILE A 18 -1.68 -12.47 21.75
N ILE A 19 -0.71 -12.00 22.52
CA ILE A 19 -0.37 -12.60 23.81
C ILE A 19 -1.51 -12.52 24.84
N ASP A 20 -2.37 -11.51 24.72
CA ASP A 20 -3.50 -11.28 25.61
C ASP A 20 -4.80 -11.95 25.11
N PHE A 21 -4.76 -12.65 23.95
CA PHE A 21 -5.92 -13.37 23.43
C PHE A 21 -6.20 -14.64 24.25
N THR A 22 -7.46 -14.87 24.58
CA THR A 22 -7.92 -16.18 25.05
C THR A 22 -8.01 -17.16 23.89
N ASP A 23 -8.10 -18.45 24.19
CA ASP A 23 -8.27 -19.46 23.15
C ASP A 23 -9.61 -19.30 22.42
N GLU A 24 -10.66 -18.82 23.09
CA GLU A 24 -11.95 -18.46 22.49
C GLU A 24 -11.82 -17.29 21.52
N GLU A 25 -11.08 -16.24 21.88
CA GLU A 25 -10.85 -15.10 21.00
C GLU A 25 -9.99 -15.47 19.78
N LEU A 26 -9.05 -16.41 19.92
CA LEU A 26 -8.29 -16.97 18.80
C LEU A 26 -9.18 -17.78 17.86
N ILE A 27 -10.18 -18.50 18.40
CA ILE A 27 -11.16 -19.24 17.60
C ILE A 27 -12.14 -18.29 16.93
N GLU A 28 -12.66 -17.29 17.66
CA GLU A 28 -13.57 -16.26 17.13
C GLU A 28 -12.90 -15.45 16.01
N ALA A 29 -11.62 -15.11 16.16
CA ALA A 29 -10.84 -14.42 15.14
C ALA A 29 -10.46 -15.31 13.93
N GLY A 30 -10.79 -16.60 13.97
CA GLY A 30 -10.45 -17.57 12.92
C GLY A 30 -8.94 -17.82 12.81
N PHE A 31 -8.20 -17.66 13.91
CA PHE A 31 -6.76 -17.95 13.99
C PHE A 31 -6.47 -19.34 14.55
N LYS A 32 -7.51 -20.05 15.02
CA LYS A 32 -7.45 -21.39 15.61
C LYS A 32 -8.80 -22.08 15.39
N GLY A 33 -8.81 -23.41 15.23
CA GLY A 33 -10.03 -24.21 15.16
C GLY A 33 -10.07 -25.15 13.96
N ASP A 34 -11.01 -26.10 14.02
CA ASP A 34 -11.07 -27.24 13.07
C ASP A 34 -12.06 -27.00 11.91
N GLY A 35 -12.79 -25.87 11.92
CA GLY A 35 -13.88 -25.59 10.99
C GLY A 35 -13.54 -24.67 9.80
N GLU A 36 -12.55 -23.79 9.93
CA GLU A 36 -12.08 -22.86 8.89
C GLU A 36 -10.59 -23.08 8.67
N TYR A 37 -10.13 -23.09 7.42
CA TYR A 37 -8.71 -23.30 7.11
C TYR A 37 -7.86 -22.17 7.70
N VAL A 38 -6.95 -22.52 8.60
CA VAL A 38 -5.96 -21.59 9.16
C VAL A 38 -4.60 -21.85 8.51
N PRO A 39 -4.00 -20.87 7.82
CA PRO A 39 -2.67 -21.02 7.27
C PRO A 39 -1.61 -21.39 8.32
N GLU A 40 -0.69 -22.29 7.98
CA GLU A 40 0.37 -22.74 8.89
C GLU A 40 1.29 -21.58 9.37
N SER A 41 1.45 -20.55 8.53
CA SER A 41 2.16 -19.32 8.89
C SER A 41 1.53 -18.60 10.09
N VAL A 42 0.21 -18.58 10.17
CA VAL A 42 -0.57 -17.96 11.25
C VAL A 42 -0.43 -18.75 12.54
N THR A 43 -0.59 -20.08 12.49
CA THR A 43 -0.45 -20.94 13.67
C THR A 43 0.97 -20.94 14.23
N THR A 44 1.98 -20.90 13.34
CA THR A 44 3.39 -20.77 13.70
C THR A 44 3.67 -19.44 14.39
N THR A 45 3.14 -18.34 13.85
CA THR A 45 3.35 -16.99 14.40
C THR A 45 2.77 -16.86 15.81
N ILE A 46 1.55 -17.35 16.02
CA ILE A 46 0.92 -17.37 17.35
C ILE A 46 1.73 -18.20 18.35
N SER A 47 2.21 -19.38 17.91
CA SER A 47 3.04 -20.24 18.75
C SER A 47 4.34 -19.56 19.16
N GLN A 48 4.99 -18.84 18.24
CA GLN A 48 6.22 -18.10 18.53
C GLN A 48 5.98 -16.89 19.46
N ILE A 49 4.86 -16.18 19.30
CA ILE A 49 4.47 -15.07 20.19
C ILE A 49 4.29 -15.60 21.62
N LYS A 50 3.56 -16.71 21.79
CA LYS A 50 3.34 -17.33 23.11
C LYS A 50 4.64 -17.87 23.72
N ALA A 51 5.55 -18.40 22.90
CA ALA A 51 6.84 -18.92 23.37
C ALA A 51 7.86 -17.82 23.72
N ARG A 52 7.78 -16.65 23.09
CA ARG A 52 8.73 -15.54 23.29
C ARG A 52 8.04 -14.17 23.46
N PRO A 53 7.27 -13.97 24.54
CA PRO A 53 6.58 -12.72 24.86
C PRO A 53 7.46 -11.47 24.80
N SER A 54 8.71 -11.56 25.26
CA SER A 54 9.63 -10.43 25.33
C SER A 54 10.09 -9.91 23.97
N LEU A 55 10.03 -10.75 22.92
CA LEU A 55 10.44 -10.38 21.57
C LEU A 55 9.26 -10.03 20.67
N LEU A 56 8.10 -10.66 20.89
CA LEU A 56 6.95 -10.59 19.97
C LEU A 56 5.64 -10.16 20.64
N GLY A 57 5.66 -9.78 21.92
CA GLY A 57 4.48 -9.34 22.67
C GLY A 57 3.89 -7.98 22.23
N PHE A 58 4.44 -7.37 21.16
CA PHE A 58 3.87 -6.19 20.53
C PHE A 58 2.92 -6.53 19.37
N VAL A 59 2.90 -7.79 18.90
CA VAL A 59 2.08 -8.21 17.75
C VAL A 59 0.60 -8.20 18.13
N THR A 60 -0.23 -7.53 17.32
CA THR A 60 -1.67 -7.37 17.54
C THR A 60 -2.51 -8.33 16.69
N GLY A 61 -3.80 -8.45 17.03
CA GLY A 61 -4.78 -9.21 16.25
C GLY A 61 -4.80 -8.82 14.78
N LEU A 62 -4.72 -7.51 14.48
CA LEU A 62 -4.71 -7.01 13.11
C LEU A 62 -3.50 -7.50 12.31
N MET A 63 -2.30 -7.53 12.91
CA MET A 63 -1.09 -7.98 12.22
C MET A 63 -1.20 -9.46 11.79
N VAL A 64 -1.74 -10.30 12.67
CA VAL A 64 -1.94 -11.72 12.37
C VAL A 64 -3.10 -11.93 11.38
N TYR A 65 -4.13 -11.08 11.44
CA TYR A 65 -5.21 -11.08 10.45
C TYR A 65 -4.72 -10.73 9.05
N CYS A 66 -3.89 -9.69 8.90
CA CYS A 66 -3.26 -9.34 7.62
C CYS A 66 -2.44 -10.52 7.09
N GLN A 67 -1.61 -11.13 7.94
CA GLN A 67 -0.84 -12.33 7.56
C GLN A 67 -1.74 -13.49 7.10
N LYS A 68 -2.88 -13.72 7.77
CA LYS A 68 -3.87 -14.73 7.36
C LYS A 68 -4.41 -14.43 5.97
N GLN A 69 -4.82 -13.18 5.70
CA GLN A 69 -5.39 -12.80 4.42
C GLN A 69 -4.37 -12.89 3.28
N ASP A 70 -3.14 -12.46 3.51
CA ASP A 70 -2.06 -12.61 2.54
C ASP A 70 -1.82 -14.09 2.19
N ALA A 71 -1.83 -14.97 3.18
CA ALA A 71 -1.67 -16.40 2.96
C ALA A 71 -2.86 -17.04 2.21
N LEU A 72 -4.10 -16.59 2.46
CA LEU A 72 -5.29 -17.05 1.75
C LEU A 72 -5.31 -16.57 0.30
N ASN A 73 -4.95 -15.31 0.05
CA ASN A 73 -4.86 -14.74 -1.30
C ASN A 73 -3.85 -15.51 -2.16
N LYS A 74 -2.73 -15.94 -1.58
CA LYS A 74 -1.72 -16.78 -2.25
C LYS A 74 -2.23 -18.17 -2.64
N ILE A 75 -3.25 -18.69 -1.97
CA ILE A 75 -3.86 -19.99 -2.28
C ILE A 75 -4.91 -19.87 -3.40
N SER A 76 -5.56 -18.71 -3.53
CA SER A 76 -6.63 -18.48 -4.52
C SER A 76 -6.16 -18.02 -5.90
N ALA A 77 -4.91 -17.58 -6.07
CA ALA A 77 -4.37 -17.16 -7.36
C ALA A 77 -3.95 -18.37 -8.22
N ALA A 78 -4.81 -18.78 -9.17
CA ALA A 78 -4.42 -19.65 -10.27
C ALA A 78 -3.77 -18.79 -11.40
N PRO A 79 -2.66 -19.23 -12.03
CA PRO A 79 -2.00 -18.44 -13.06
C PRO A 79 -2.82 -18.47 -14.36
N SER A 80 -3.28 -17.30 -14.81
CA SER A 80 -3.90 -17.11 -16.13
C SER A 80 -2.85 -16.57 -17.12
N PRO A 81 -2.71 -17.14 -18.34
CA PRO A 81 -1.75 -16.66 -19.31
C PRO A 81 -2.32 -15.48 -20.12
N GLY A 82 -1.91 -14.26 -19.77
CA GLY A 82 -2.11 -13.02 -20.53
C GLY A 82 -0.81 -12.53 -21.20
N PRO A 83 -0.90 -11.63 -22.21
CA PRO A 83 0.15 -11.45 -23.21
C PRO A 83 1.39 -10.72 -22.67
N VAL A 84 2.55 -11.21 -23.11
CA VAL A 84 3.90 -10.82 -22.70
C VAL A 84 4.26 -9.36 -23.03
N SER A 85 4.75 -8.65 -22.02
CA SER A 85 5.62 -7.47 -22.11
C SER A 85 6.61 -7.50 -20.93
N PRO A 86 7.78 -6.85 -21.05
CA PRO A 86 9.08 -7.48 -20.91
C PRO A 86 9.35 -8.01 -19.51
N THR A 87 9.75 -9.28 -19.45
CA THR A 87 10.27 -9.94 -18.27
C THR A 87 11.55 -9.26 -17.80
N THR A 88 11.45 -8.50 -16.72
CA THR A 88 12.57 -8.14 -15.86
C THR A 88 13.01 -9.41 -15.13
N SER A 89 14.30 -9.78 -15.26
CA SER A 89 14.85 -10.90 -14.48
C SER A 89 14.69 -10.61 -12.99
N GLU A 90 14.13 -11.58 -12.26
CA GLU A 90 14.08 -11.61 -10.79
C GLU A 90 15.50 -11.51 -10.21
N SER A 91 15.99 -10.28 -10.08
CA SER A 91 17.11 -9.98 -9.21
C SER A 91 16.53 -9.84 -7.80
N SER A 92 16.88 -10.77 -6.92
CA SER A 92 16.59 -10.72 -5.48
C SER A 92 17.24 -9.51 -4.77
N GLY A 93 17.90 -8.61 -5.50
CA GLY A 93 18.52 -7.40 -4.98
C GLY A 93 17.53 -6.28 -4.64
N PRO A 94 17.99 -5.25 -3.91
CA PRO A 94 17.19 -4.08 -3.51
C PRO A 94 16.87 -3.11 -4.65
N PHE A 95 17.33 -3.41 -5.86
CA PHE A 95 17.10 -2.62 -7.07
C PHE A 95 16.42 -3.48 -8.13
N ALA A 96 15.50 -2.88 -8.86
CA ALA A 96 14.98 -3.42 -10.11
C ALA A 96 15.68 -2.74 -11.29
N GLU A 97 15.95 -3.51 -12.34
CA GLU A 97 16.39 -2.96 -13.62
C GLU A 97 15.16 -2.71 -14.48
N VAL A 98 14.96 -1.47 -14.92
CA VAL A 98 13.79 -1.04 -15.70
C VAL A 98 14.23 -0.62 -17.09
N THR A 99 13.41 -0.90 -18.09
CA THR A 99 13.66 -0.45 -19.46
C THR A 99 13.28 1.03 -19.60
N VAL A 100 14.12 1.81 -20.28
CA VAL A 100 13.83 3.20 -20.60
C VAL A 100 13.13 3.25 -21.96
N PRO A 101 11.82 3.58 -22.03
CA PRO A 101 11.05 3.41 -23.26
C PRO A 101 11.36 4.48 -24.33
N SER A 102 11.64 5.72 -23.92
CA SER A 102 12.03 6.83 -24.81
C SER A 102 12.47 8.07 -24.02
N ASP A 103 13.24 8.96 -24.66
CA ASP A 103 13.69 10.23 -24.04
C ASP A 103 12.51 11.17 -23.69
N SER A 104 11.40 11.10 -24.43
CA SER A 104 10.20 11.90 -24.14
C SER A 104 9.51 11.48 -22.85
N ALA A 105 9.64 10.22 -22.44
CA ALA A 105 9.14 9.74 -21.16
C ALA A 105 9.92 10.32 -19.96
N LEU A 106 11.06 10.97 -20.20
CA LEU A 106 11.90 11.57 -19.16
C LEU A 106 11.50 13.01 -18.81
N THR A 107 10.61 13.62 -19.60
CA THR A 107 10.19 15.00 -19.41
C THR A 107 8.78 15.05 -18.81
N PRO A 108 8.56 15.79 -17.70
CA PRO A 108 7.23 16.04 -17.17
C PRO A 108 6.30 16.73 -18.17
N VAL A 109 5.03 16.36 -18.18
CA VAL A 109 4.00 17.02 -19.01
C VAL A 109 3.46 18.25 -18.27
N GLY A 110 4.31 19.25 -18.05
CA GLY A 110 3.96 20.50 -17.36
C GLY A 110 4.85 20.82 -16.15
N GLY A 111 4.83 22.09 -15.73
CA GLY A 111 5.55 22.52 -14.52
C GLY A 111 4.92 21.92 -13.28
N ASP A 112 5.70 21.19 -12.49
CA ASP A 112 5.31 20.56 -11.22
C ASP A 112 4.46 19.27 -11.31
N LEU A 113 4.59 18.51 -12.41
CA LEU A 113 4.07 17.14 -12.52
C LEU A 113 5.20 16.09 -12.58
N VAL A 114 4.84 14.82 -12.39
CA VAL A 114 5.78 13.69 -12.55
C VAL A 114 6.04 13.41 -14.03
N SER A 115 7.22 12.87 -14.35
CA SER A 115 7.48 12.36 -15.71
C SER A 115 6.74 11.04 -15.95
N PRO A 116 6.44 10.68 -17.21
CA PRO A 116 5.91 9.34 -17.52
C PRO A 116 6.81 8.21 -16.99
N PHE A 117 8.12 8.37 -17.05
CA PHE A 117 9.06 7.39 -16.50
C PHE A 117 8.90 7.26 -14.98
N GLU A 118 8.87 8.36 -14.24
CA GLU A 118 8.63 8.32 -12.80
C GLU A 118 7.25 7.72 -12.48
N GLN A 119 6.22 8.11 -13.19
CA GLN A 119 4.84 7.66 -13.00
C GLN A 119 4.68 6.13 -12.95
N TYR A 120 5.38 5.41 -13.83
CA TYR A 120 5.30 3.94 -13.90
C TYR A 120 6.34 3.20 -13.05
N ASN A 121 7.42 3.87 -12.64
CA ASN A 121 8.52 3.22 -11.92
C ASN A 121 8.60 3.62 -10.44
N TYR A 122 7.79 4.58 -9.99
CA TYR A 122 7.90 5.12 -8.63
C TYR A 122 7.64 4.09 -7.54
N TYR A 123 6.66 3.20 -7.73
CA TYR A 123 6.21 2.23 -6.72
C TYR A 123 6.75 0.81 -6.93
N ILE A 124 7.81 0.65 -7.73
CA ILE A 124 8.43 -0.65 -7.95
C ILE A 124 8.81 -1.32 -6.62
N GLY A 125 8.55 -2.62 -6.51
CA GLY A 125 8.80 -3.42 -5.31
C GLY A 125 7.65 -3.46 -4.30
N ILE A 126 6.58 -2.67 -4.49
CA ILE A 126 5.39 -2.73 -3.63
C ILE A 126 4.51 -3.94 -3.97
N CYS A 127 4.35 -4.24 -5.26
CA CYS A 127 3.56 -5.38 -5.74
C CYS A 127 4.48 -6.56 -6.06
N GLU A 128 3.98 -7.80 -5.88
CA GLU A 128 4.71 -9.00 -6.30
C GLU A 128 4.80 -9.07 -7.84
N ASP A 129 3.73 -8.66 -8.54
CA ASP A 129 3.73 -8.48 -10.00
C ASP A 129 4.03 -7.01 -10.35
N ASP A 130 5.11 -6.80 -11.10
CA ASP A 130 5.51 -5.48 -11.61
C ASP A 130 4.44 -4.87 -12.55
N ASN A 131 3.55 -5.69 -13.13
CA ASN A 131 2.44 -5.21 -13.98
C ASN A 131 1.28 -4.59 -13.19
N ASP A 132 1.25 -4.79 -11.87
CA ASP A 132 0.24 -4.27 -10.95
C ASP A 132 0.77 -3.14 -10.06
N VAL A 133 1.95 -2.61 -10.40
CA VAL A 133 2.50 -1.43 -9.72
C VAL A 133 1.54 -0.24 -9.89
N PRO A 134 1.16 0.43 -8.79
CA PRO A 134 0.29 1.59 -8.86
C PRO A 134 0.87 2.69 -9.75
N VAL A 135 -0.01 3.38 -10.49
CA VAL A 135 0.41 4.47 -11.39
C VAL A 135 0.40 5.78 -10.62
N LEU A 136 1.57 6.38 -10.40
CA LEU A 136 1.68 7.65 -9.66
C LEU A 136 1.14 8.82 -10.51
N TYR A 137 0.34 9.69 -9.91
CA TYR A 137 -0.13 10.93 -10.53
C TYR A 137 0.62 12.16 -10.09
N TYR A 138 0.77 12.28 -8.78
CA TYR A 138 1.32 13.49 -8.18
C TYR A 138 1.84 13.15 -6.79
N ARG A 139 2.96 13.78 -6.43
CA ARG A 139 3.48 13.75 -5.07
C ARG A 139 3.98 15.12 -4.66
N THR A 140 3.74 15.49 -3.43
CA THR A 140 4.14 16.81 -2.91
C THR A 140 5.66 16.98 -2.79
N SER A 141 6.41 15.88 -2.78
CA SER A 141 7.88 15.90 -2.64
C SER A 141 8.66 16.11 -3.92
N LEU A 142 7.99 16.33 -5.07
CA LEU A 142 8.61 16.53 -6.39
C LEU A 142 9.89 17.41 -6.36
N LYS A 143 9.81 18.59 -5.73
CA LYS A 143 10.95 19.54 -5.67
C LYS A 143 11.99 19.20 -4.58
N LYS A 144 11.56 18.61 -3.48
CA LYS A 144 12.40 18.33 -2.30
C LYS A 144 13.22 17.05 -2.47
N ALA A 145 12.64 16.05 -3.11
CA ALA A 145 13.23 14.75 -3.37
C ALA A 145 12.95 14.37 -4.83
N PRO A 146 13.77 14.86 -5.78
CA PRO A 146 13.65 14.46 -7.18
C PRO A 146 13.78 12.95 -7.35
N PHE A 147 13.00 12.36 -8.25
CA PHE A 147 13.13 10.94 -8.57
C PHE A 147 14.39 10.71 -9.43
N PRO A 148 15.18 9.65 -9.20
CA PRO A 148 16.32 9.33 -10.06
C PRO A 148 15.88 9.10 -11.50
N MET A 149 16.48 9.84 -12.43
CA MET A 149 16.16 9.77 -13.85
C MET A 149 17.33 9.18 -14.66
N PRO A 150 17.05 8.33 -15.66
CA PRO A 150 18.06 7.91 -16.61
C PRO A 150 18.53 9.09 -17.46
N LYS A 151 19.71 8.95 -18.07
CA LYS A 151 20.20 9.89 -19.07
C LYS A 151 19.58 9.58 -20.43
N PRO A 152 19.36 10.60 -21.29
CA PRO A 152 18.94 10.37 -22.66
C PRO A 152 19.85 9.37 -23.37
N GLY A 153 19.25 8.36 -24.00
CA GLY A 153 19.96 7.26 -24.66
C GLY A 153 20.31 6.05 -23.77
N ASP A 154 20.09 6.10 -22.45
CA ASP A 154 20.16 4.92 -21.60
C ASP A 154 19.08 3.91 -22.01
N ARG A 155 19.44 2.62 -22.07
CA ARG A 155 18.48 1.54 -22.41
C ARG A 155 17.84 0.92 -21.17
N VAL A 156 18.61 0.85 -20.09
CA VAL A 156 18.24 0.26 -18.82
C VAL A 156 18.64 1.19 -17.69
N PHE A 157 17.85 1.20 -16.63
CA PHE A 157 18.09 2.04 -15.45
C PHE A 157 17.79 1.24 -14.18
N LYS A 158 18.48 1.54 -13.08
CA LYS A 158 18.23 0.89 -11.79
C LYS A 158 17.36 1.77 -10.92
N VAL A 159 16.24 1.22 -10.47
CA VAL A 159 15.32 1.88 -9.54
C VAL A 159 15.33 1.11 -8.23
N ALA A 160 15.46 1.83 -7.11
CA ALA A 160 15.38 1.22 -5.79
C ALA A 160 13.97 0.68 -5.54
N LYS A 161 13.88 -0.57 -5.10
CA LYS A 161 12.60 -1.17 -4.70
C LYS A 161 12.11 -0.50 -3.43
N LYS A 162 10.82 -0.18 -3.40
CA LYS A 162 10.15 0.36 -2.22
C LYS A 162 9.51 -0.75 -1.42
N THR A 163 9.44 -0.54 -0.11
CA THR A 163 8.62 -1.33 0.80
C THR A 163 7.65 -0.42 1.53
N VAL A 164 6.41 -0.87 1.67
CA VAL A 164 5.37 -0.14 2.39
C VAL A 164 5.37 -0.54 3.85
N HIS A 165 5.38 0.46 4.72
CA HIS A 165 5.31 0.30 6.16
C HIS A 165 4.06 1.00 6.68
N GLY A 166 3.50 0.47 7.77
CA GLY A 166 2.49 1.18 8.53
C GLY A 166 3.02 2.55 9.01
N PRO A 167 2.14 3.50 9.33
CA PRO A 167 2.53 4.88 9.63
C PRO A 167 3.23 5.03 10.98
N PHE A 168 3.58 3.94 11.68
CA PHE A 168 4.07 3.87 13.07
C PHE A 168 4.79 5.15 13.50
N ASP A 169 4.03 6.06 14.13
CA ASP A 169 4.50 7.38 14.50
C ASP A 169 3.88 7.81 15.83
N LYS A 170 4.64 8.58 16.60
CA LYS A 170 4.21 9.06 17.92
C LYS A 170 3.15 10.15 17.83
N VAL A 171 3.15 10.90 16.72
CA VAL A 171 2.26 12.03 16.47
C VAL A 171 1.01 11.55 15.73
N LEU A 172 1.17 10.91 14.57
CA LEU A 172 0.03 10.37 13.82
C LEU A 172 -0.35 8.97 14.33
N THR A 173 -1.02 8.94 15.48
CA THR A 173 -1.53 7.70 16.07
C THR A 173 -2.72 7.15 15.27
N ARG A 174 -2.99 5.84 15.40
CA ARG A 174 -4.16 5.17 14.79
C ARG A 174 -5.48 5.88 15.14
N ASN A 175 -5.65 6.26 16.40
CA ASN A 175 -6.86 6.97 16.86
C ASN A 175 -6.98 8.36 16.23
N LEU A 176 -5.88 9.12 16.14
CA LEU A 176 -5.89 10.42 15.49
C LEU A 176 -6.21 10.30 14.00
N TRP A 177 -5.66 9.30 13.32
CA TRP A 177 -5.94 9.02 11.91
C TRP A 177 -7.41 8.63 11.70
N ASN A 178 -7.89 7.58 12.37
CA ASN A 178 -9.21 7.00 12.14
C ASN A 178 -10.36 7.93 12.57
N ASN A 179 -10.19 8.68 13.66
CA ASN A 179 -11.29 9.44 14.25
C ASN A 179 -11.26 10.94 13.90
N THR A 180 -10.20 11.43 13.24
CA THR A 180 -10.06 12.88 13.00
C THR A 180 -9.41 13.20 11.68
N VAL A 181 -8.14 12.83 11.47
CA VAL A 181 -7.40 13.28 10.28
C VAL A 181 -7.95 12.66 8.99
N GLY A 182 -8.13 11.34 8.96
CA GLY A 182 -8.70 10.63 7.81
C GLY A 182 -10.10 11.13 7.46
N PRO A 183 -11.07 11.16 8.39
CA PRO A 183 -12.40 11.71 8.16
C PRO A 183 -12.38 13.16 7.68
N LYS A 184 -11.54 14.03 8.25
CA LYS A 184 -11.42 15.43 7.79
C LYS A 184 -10.91 15.54 6.37
N ILE A 185 -9.97 14.69 5.96
CA ILE A 185 -9.49 14.65 4.56
C ILE A 185 -10.64 14.26 3.64
N ILE A 186 -11.41 13.23 4.01
CA ILE A 186 -12.58 12.79 3.24
C ILE A 186 -13.59 13.94 3.12
N ASP A 187 -14.08 14.47 4.24
CA ASP A 187 -15.17 15.44 4.25
C ASP A 187 -14.76 16.78 3.60
N HIS A 188 -13.61 17.32 3.99
CA HIS A 188 -13.22 18.69 3.63
C HIS A 188 -12.45 18.79 2.32
N VAL A 189 -11.87 17.69 1.83
CA VAL A 189 -11.08 17.72 0.58
C VAL A 189 -11.70 16.83 -0.47
N LEU A 190 -12.01 15.57 -0.15
CA LEU A 190 -12.45 14.61 -1.18
C LEU A 190 -13.92 14.84 -1.54
N ASP A 191 -14.83 14.83 -0.56
CA ASP A 191 -16.26 15.01 -0.78
C ASP A 191 -16.59 16.45 -1.20
N ALA A 192 -16.06 17.44 -0.48
CA ALA A 192 -16.19 18.85 -0.86
C ALA A 192 -15.60 19.14 -2.24
N GLY A 193 -14.52 18.44 -2.59
CA GLY A 193 -13.87 18.52 -3.89
C GLY A 193 -14.51 17.64 -4.95
N GLY A 194 -15.51 16.80 -4.66
CA GLY A 194 -16.10 15.86 -5.62
C GLY A 194 -15.09 14.84 -6.21
N ILE A 195 -14.07 14.47 -5.43
CA ILE A 195 -13.02 13.52 -5.81
C ILE A 195 -13.44 12.12 -5.37
N LYS A 196 -13.50 11.20 -6.34
CA LYS A 196 -13.81 9.79 -6.06
C LYS A 196 -12.53 9.04 -5.71
N TYR A 197 -12.42 8.60 -4.47
CA TYR A 197 -11.28 7.81 -3.99
C TYR A 197 -11.66 6.34 -3.82
N ALA A 198 -10.68 5.47 -4.00
CA ALA A 198 -10.77 4.03 -3.77
C ALA A 198 -10.01 3.61 -2.50
N SER A 199 -8.96 4.36 -2.12
CA SER A 199 -8.18 4.11 -0.92
C SER A 199 -7.65 5.42 -0.32
N LEU A 200 -7.58 5.46 1.01
CA LEU A 200 -6.95 6.53 1.76
C LEU A 200 -6.18 5.90 2.93
N GLN A 201 -4.86 5.94 2.86
CA GLN A 201 -3.99 5.32 3.86
C GLN A 201 -2.92 6.30 4.34
N ALA A 202 -2.52 6.17 5.60
CA ALA A 202 -1.28 6.76 6.09
C ALA A 202 -0.21 5.67 6.11
N VAL A 203 0.90 5.88 5.44
CA VAL A 203 1.99 4.89 5.29
C VAL A 203 3.35 5.56 5.41
N ARG A 204 4.40 4.76 5.45
CA ARG A 204 5.77 5.19 5.15
C ARG A 204 6.34 4.28 4.08
N PHE A 205 7.14 4.83 3.19
CA PHE A 205 7.91 4.03 2.24
C PHE A 205 9.35 3.94 2.68
N SER A 206 9.96 2.77 2.59
CA SER A 206 11.41 2.63 2.64
C SER A 206 11.97 2.27 1.27
N ALA A 207 13.23 2.60 1.04
CA ALA A 207 14.01 2.12 -0.10
C ALA A 207 15.49 2.07 0.31
N CYS A 208 16.25 1.19 -0.33
CA CYS A 208 17.71 1.15 -0.13
C CYS A 208 18.40 2.31 -0.86
N ASP A 209 19.43 2.87 -0.23
CA ASP A 209 20.41 3.72 -0.92
C ASP A 209 21.41 2.88 -1.74
N GLU A 210 22.35 3.56 -2.41
CA GLU A 210 23.37 2.93 -3.26
C GLU A 210 24.26 1.95 -2.48
N GLU A 211 24.42 2.16 -1.17
CA GLU A 211 25.14 1.28 -0.25
C GLU A 211 24.29 0.09 0.24
N GLY A 212 23.03 0.01 -0.17
CA GLY A 212 22.09 -1.06 0.22
C GLY A 212 21.46 -0.85 1.60
N LYS A 213 21.65 0.30 2.24
CA LYS A 213 21.06 0.62 3.53
C LYS A 213 19.63 1.11 3.34
N GLU A 214 18.71 0.49 4.06
CA GLU A 214 17.30 0.87 4.05
C GLU A 214 17.10 2.23 4.73
N ASN A 215 16.44 3.16 4.02
CA ASN A 215 16.07 4.47 4.51
C ASN A 215 14.55 4.59 4.57
N LEU A 216 14.00 4.82 5.77
CA LEU A 216 12.57 5.01 5.99
C LEU A 216 12.18 6.47 5.74
N GLY A 217 11.20 6.67 4.86
CA GLY A 217 10.69 7.97 4.47
C GLY A 217 9.74 8.63 5.49
N PRO A 218 9.24 9.84 5.17
CA PRO A 218 8.29 10.56 6.00
C PRO A 218 6.92 9.84 6.01
N ILE A 219 6.02 10.33 6.85
CA ILE A 219 4.60 9.93 6.77
C ILE A 219 4.07 10.39 5.41
N VAL A 220 3.41 9.48 4.70
CA VAL A 220 2.75 9.74 3.44
C VAL A 220 1.26 9.45 3.58
N VAL A 221 0.42 10.42 3.20
CA VAL A 221 -0.98 10.13 2.86
C VAL A 221 -0.98 9.55 1.44
N TRP A 222 -1.19 8.25 1.35
CA TRP A 222 -1.22 7.50 0.10
C TRP A 222 -2.66 7.32 -0.34
N LEU A 223 -3.01 7.96 -1.45
CA LEU A 223 -4.39 8.14 -1.88
C LEU A 223 -4.60 7.59 -3.29
N GLY A 224 -5.39 6.53 -3.38
CA GLY A 224 -5.79 5.92 -4.63
C GLY A 224 -7.12 6.50 -5.11
N THR A 225 -7.16 7.01 -6.33
CA THR A 225 -8.40 7.49 -6.97
C THR A 225 -8.93 6.49 -7.98
N HIS A 226 -10.24 6.52 -8.23
CA HIS A 226 -10.81 5.68 -9.28
C HIS A 226 -10.28 6.09 -10.67
N PRO A 227 -10.12 5.14 -11.60
CA PRO A 227 -9.54 5.45 -12.89
C PRO A 227 -10.29 6.54 -13.65
N GLY A 228 -9.55 7.51 -14.19
CA GLY A 228 -10.10 8.65 -14.94
C GLY A 228 -10.98 9.61 -14.14
N THR A 229 -11.02 9.54 -12.79
CA THR A 229 -11.87 10.42 -11.96
C THR A 229 -11.13 11.64 -11.39
N THR A 230 -9.81 11.70 -11.51
CA THR A 230 -8.93 12.79 -11.05
C THR A 230 -7.77 12.97 -12.01
N THR A 231 -7.21 14.18 -12.08
CA THR A 231 -6.02 14.50 -12.86
C THR A 231 -4.86 14.87 -11.94
N ALA A 232 -3.63 14.82 -12.47
CA ALA A 232 -2.44 15.18 -11.72
C ALA A 232 -2.46 16.65 -11.25
N GLU A 233 -3.01 17.56 -12.06
CA GLU A 233 -3.20 18.98 -11.71
C GLU A 233 -4.19 19.12 -10.56
N ARG A 234 -5.31 18.40 -10.60
CA ARG A 234 -6.29 18.44 -9.51
C ARG A 234 -5.67 17.90 -8.22
N ALA A 235 -4.95 16.78 -8.29
CA ALA A 235 -4.22 16.22 -7.16
C ALA A 235 -3.20 17.22 -6.59
N ARG A 236 -2.45 17.92 -7.45
CA ARG A 236 -1.53 19.00 -7.07
C ARG A 236 -2.25 20.12 -6.33
N ASP A 237 -3.35 20.59 -6.89
CA ASP A 237 -4.03 21.79 -6.42
C ASP A 237 -4.75 21.56 -5.07
N VAL A 238 -5.22 20.34 -4.77
CA VAL A 238 -5.89 20.01 -3.49
C VAL A 238 -4.95 19.46 -2.40
N SER A 239 -3.74 19.02 -2.77
CA SER A 239 -2.77 18.49 -1.79
C SER A 239 -2.40 19.46 -0.66
N PRO A 240 -2.29 20.79 -0.88
CA PRO A 240 -2.06 21.75 0.20
C PRO A 240 -3.11 21.70 1.31
N ASP A 241 -4.38 21.43 0.99
CA ASP A 241 -5.45 21.36 1.99
C ASP A 241 -5.31 20.10 2.87
N ILE A 242 -4.91 18.97 2.28
CA ILE A 242 -4.58 17.74 3.02
C ILE A 242 -3.39 17.98 3.95
N LEU A 243 -2.32 18.60 3.44
CA LEU A 243 -1.14 18.94 4.25
C LEU A 243 -1.50 19.91 5.38
N LYS A 244 -2.41 20.86 5.12
CA LYS A 244 -2.91 21.77 6.13
C LYS A 244 -3.64 21.01 7.25
N ILE A 245 -4.53 20.09 6.92
CA ILE A 245 -5.23 19.25 7.90
C ILE A 245 -4.23 18.50 8.78
N LEU A 246 -3.20 17.89 8.18
CA LEU A 246 -2.14 17.20 8.92
C LEU A 246 -1.40 18.15 9.88
N SER A 247 -1.00 19.33 9.37
CA SER A 247 -0.26 20.32 10.15
C SER A 247 -1.07 20.89 11.31
N ASP A 248 -2.37 21.12 11.13
CA ASP A 248 -3.28 21.62 12.16
C ASP A 248 -3.43 20.61 13.34
N HIS A 249 -3.10 19.34 13.11
CA HIS A 249 -3.07 18.29 14.14
C HIS A 249 -1.64 17.90 14.55
N GLY A 250 -0.65 18.75 14.27
CA GLY A 250 0.74 18.58 14.71
C GLY A 250 1.57 17.63 13.85
N VAL A 251 1.03 17.07 12.77
CA VAL A 251 1.75 16.17 11.87
C VAL A 251 2.52 16.99 10.83
N SER A 252 3.69 17.47 11.23
CA SER A 252 4.58 18.25 10.36
C SER A 252 5.47 17.37 9.48
N GLY A 253 5.77 17.82 8.27
CA GLY A 253 6.73 17.15 7.37
C GLY A 253 6.18 15.89 6.69
N ALA A 254 4.87 15.65 6.79
CA ALA A 254 4.18 14.63 6.00
C ALA A 254 4.11 15.03 4.52
N GLU A 255 3.88 14.04 3.67
CA GLU A 255 3.76 14.17 2.22
C GLU A 255 2.44 13.57 1.76
N VAL A 256 1.99 13.94 0.56
CA VAL A 256 0.80 13.36 -0.07
C VAL A 256 1.22 12.78 -1.41
N GLU A 257 0.82 11.53 -1.65
CA GLU A 257 1.07 10.81 -2.89
C GLU A 257 -0.24 10.26 -3.45
N TRP A 258 -0.52 10.61 -4.70
CA TRP A 258 -1.74 10.25 -5.41
C TRP A 258 -1.43 9.21 -6.46
N TYR A 259 -2.26 8.19 -6.56
CA TYR A 259 -2.14 7.15 -7.58
C TYR A 259 -3.49 6.78 -8.18
N GLU A 260 -3.47 6.17 -9.36
CA GLU A 260 -4.64 5.52 -9.94
C GLU A 260 -4.81 4.13 -9.31
N ALA A 261 -5.92 3.91 -8.60
CA ALA A 261 -6.26 2.59 -8.10
C ALA A 261 -6.87 1.76 -9.22
N ARG A 262 -6.31 0.59 -9.52
CA ARG A 262 -6.97 -0.38 -10.41
C ARG A 262 -8.12 -1.04 -9.64
N ALA A 263 -9.34 -0.88 -10.13
CA ALA A 263 -10.48 -1.61 -9.62
C ALA A 263 -10.61 -2.93 -10.38
N GLU A 264 -10.26 -4.05 -9.75
CA GLU A 264 -10.67 -5.34 -10.29
C GLU A 264 -12.18 -5.51 -10.09
N ARG A 265 -12.91 -5.62 -11.20
CA ARG A 265 -14.29 -6.11 -11.15
C ARG A 265 -14.23 -7.59 -10.78
N LEU A 266 -14.61 -7.93 -9.56
CA LEU A 266 -15.00 -9.30 -9.24
C LEU A 266 -16.15 -9.68 -10.18
N GLY A 267 -15.85 -10.55 -11.15
CA GLY A 267 -16.79 -10.94 -12.18
C GLY A 267 -18.06 -11.49 -11.53
N SER A 268 -19.21 -10.88 -11.84
CA SER A 268 -20.50 -11.46 -11.54
C SER A 268 -20.59 -12.82 -12.22
N SER A 269 -20.60 -13.90 -11.43
CA SER A 269 -20.95 -15.23 -11.90
C SER A 269 -22.29 -15.14 -12.64
N SER A 270 -22.24 -15.23 -13.96
CA SER A 270 -23.44 -15.41 -14.77
C SER A 270 -23.89 -16.84 -14.55
N ALA A 271 -24.83 -17.03 -13.62
CA ALA A 271 -25.60 -18.27 -13.54
C ALA A 271 -26.31 -18.45 -14.89
N LYS A 272 -25.75 -19.33 -15.71
CA LYS A 272 -26.35 -19.75 -16.97
C LYS A 272 -27.53 -20.66 -16.61
N ALA A 273 -28.74 -20.11 -16.68
CA ALA A 273 -29.96 -20.89 -16.62
C ALA A 273 -30.01 -21.87 -17.81
N ALA A 274 -30.18 -23.15 -17.50
CA ALA A 274 -30.74 -24.18 -18.37
C ALA A 274 -31.57 -25.11 -17.49
#